data_AF-A0A838JC17-F1
#
_entry.id   AF-A0A838JC17-F1
#
_cell.length_a   1.000
_cell.length_b   1.000
_cell.length_c   1.000
_cell.angle_alpha   90.00
_cell.angle_beta   90.00
_cell.angle_gamma   90.00
#
_symmetry.space_group_name_H-M   'P 1'
#
loop_
_entity.id
_entity.type
_entity.pdbx_description
1 polymer ?
#
loop_
_entity_poly.entity_id
_entity_poly.type
_entity_poly.pdbx_seq_one_letter_code
_entity_poly.pdbx_strand_id
1 'polypeptide(L)' 'LVEWARNCYGYELEIVVKPEGQVGFSVLPRRWVVERTFAWLGQWRRLSKDYEQSPRSEEAFIEVAMIGLMLNRIDP' A
#
# COMPACT_ATOMS: atom_id res chain seq x y z
N LEU A 1 5.93 12.68 -14.76
CA LEU A 1 5.37 11.68 -13.82
C LEU A 1 4.37 10.75 -14.51
N VAL A 2 3.30 11.27 -15.11
CA VAL A 2 2.29 10.47 -15.84
C VAL A 2 2.94 9.64 -16.96
N GLU A 3 3.70 10.28 -17.85
CA GLU A 3 4.39 9.58 -18.95
C GLU A 3 5.42 8.56 -18.44
N TRP A 4 6.12 8.87 -17.36
CA TRP A 4 7.06 7.94 -16.74
C TRP A 4 6.36 6.69 -16.18
N ALA A 5 5.24 6.85 -15.49
CA ALA A 5 4.47 5.73 -14.95
C ALA A 5 3.94 4.81 -16.06
N ARG A 6 3.47 5.40 -17.16
CA ARG A 6 3.03 4.67 -18.35
C ARG A 6 4.19 3.92 -19.00
N ASN A 7 5.32 4.59 -19.23
CA ASN A 7 6.45 4.02 -19.98
C ASN A 7 7.22 2.95 -19.19
N CYS A 8 7.37 3.12 -17.88
CA CYS A 8 8.15 2.19 -17.05
C CYS A 8 7.33 1.00 -16.55
N TYR A 9 6.03 1.19 -16.31
CA TYR A 9 5.21 0.18 -15.62
C TYR A 9 3.87 -0.14 -16.31
N GLY A 10 3.52 0.55 -17.40
CA GLY A 10 2.22 0.39 -18.06
C GLY A 10 1.04 0.91 -17.23
N TYR A 11 1.31 1.79 -16.25
CA TYR A 11 0.27 2.30 -15.36
C TYR A 11 -0.36 3.58 -15.90
N GLU A 12 -1.70 3.61 -15.92
CA GLU A 12 -2.48 4.82 -16.13
C GLU A 12 -2.58 5.59 -14.81
N LEU A 13 -2.01 6.80 -14.79
CA LEU A 13 -1.96 7.64 -13.60
C LEU A 13 -2.99 8.77 -13.70
N GLU A 14 -3.97 8.73 -12.79
CA GLU A 14 -4.91 9.82 -12.57
C GLU A 14 -4.44 10.68 -11.37
N ILE A 15 -4.24 11.98 -11.60
CA ILE A 15 -3.86 12.92 -10.54
C ILE A 15 -5.14 13.49 -9.92
N VAL A 16 -5.46 13.06 -8.71
CA VAL A 16 -6.61 13.58 -7.96
C VAL A 16 -6.20 14.86 -7.22
N VAL A 17 -6.67 15.99 -7.73
CA VAL A 17 -6.44 17.32 -7.12
C VAL A 17 -7.54 17.62 -6.10
N LYS A 18 -7.22 18.43 -5.09
CA LYS A 18 -8.23 18.97 -4.17
C LYS A 18 -9.29 19.76 -4.98
N PRO A 19 -10.59 19.43 -4.85
CA PRO A 19 -11.67 20.22 -5.43
C PRO A 19 -11.58 21.71 -5.07
N GLU A 20 -11.85 22.56 -6.06
CA GLU A 20 -11.87 24.01 -5.87
C GLU A 20 -12.93 24.40 -4.82
N GLY A 21 -12.58 25.33 -3.92
CA GLY A 21 -13.48 25.77 -2.85
C GLY A 21 -13.73 24.75 -1.73
N GLN A 22 -13.08 23.58 -1.73
CA GLN A 22 -13.28 22.61 -0.65
C GLN A 22 -12.81 23.16 0.71
N VAL A 23 -13.78 23.29 1.62
CA VAL A 23 -13.60 23.56 3.05
C VAL A 23 -13.85 22.26 3.82
N GLY A 24 -12.89 21.86 4.67
CA GLY A 24 -12.98 20.61 5.43
C GLY A 24 -12.58 19.36 4.63
N PHE A 25 -13.02 18.19 5.12
CA PHE A 25 -12.66 16.89 4.57
C PHE A 25 -13.54 16.51 3.38
N SER A 26 -12.94 15.92 2.36
CA SER A 26 -13.64 15.30 1.22
C SER A 26 -13.11 13.89 1.00
N VAL A 27 -14.02 12.96 0.73
CA VAL A 27 -13.67 11.57 0.45
C VAL A 27 -13.09 11.50 -0.96
N LEU A 28 -11.80 11.18 -1.06
CA LEU A 28 -11.15 10.93 -2.35
C LEU A 28 -11.13 9.42 -2.66
N PRO A 29 -11.28 9.05 -3.94
CA PRO A 29 -11.17 7.65 -4.35
C PRO A 29 -9.79 7.10 -3.98
N ARG A 30 -9.78 5.86 -3.46
CA ARG A 30 -8.56 5.08 -3.13
C ARG A 30 -7.58 5.73 -2.13
N ARG A 31 -7.99 6.77 -1.40
CA ARG A 31 -7.13 7.50 -0.44
C ARG A 31 -6.47 6.61 0.61
N TRP A 32 -7.21 5.62 1.11
CA TRP A 32 -6.75 4.76 2.22
C TRP A 32 -6.08 3.47 1.77
N VAL A 33 -5.83 3.26 0.47
CA VAL A 33 -5.28 1.97 -0.01
C VAL A 33 -3.89 1.72 0.57
N VAL A 34 -3.02 2.73 0.58
CA VAL A 34 -1.65 2.63 1.11
C VAL A 34 -1.67 2.43 2.63
N GLU A 35 -2.46 3.22 3.35
CA GLU A 35 -2.56 3.12 4.81
C GLU A 35 -3.16 1.79 5.25
N ARG A 36 -4.12 1.27 4.50
CA ARG A 36 -4.71 -0.06 4.75
C ARG A 36 -3.69 -1.17 4.57
N THR A 37 -2.81 -1.06 3.57
CA THR A 37 -1.68 -1.96 3.40
C THR A 37 -0.80 -1.97 4.64
N PHE A 38 -0.43 -0.81 5.17
CA PHE A 38 0.35 -0.72 6.41
C PHE A 38 -0.41 -1.24 7.63
N ALA A 39 -1.73 -1.06 7.70
CA ALA A 39 -2.55 -1.63 8.76
C ALA A 39 -2.48 -3.17 8.77
N TRP A 40 -2.52 -3.82 7.60
CA TRP A 40 -2.35 -5.28 7.51
C TRP A 40 -0.96 -5.73 7.92
N LEU A 41 0.09 -5.04 7.46
CA LEU A 41 1.47 -5.35 7.88
C LEU A 41 1.67 -5.16 9.38
N GLY A 42 1.03 -4.14 9.97
CA GLY A 42 1.06 -3.89 11.42
C GLY A 42 0.40 -4.98 12.26
N GLN A 43 -0.48 -5.80 11.70
CA GLN A 43 -1.03 -6.98 12.38
C GLN A 43 -0.03 -8.14 12.46
N TRP A 44 1.02 -8.13 11.64
CA TRP A 44 2.11 -9.10 11.73
C TRP A 44 3.11 -8.65 12.78
N ARG A 45 3.16 -9.37 13.90
CA ARG A 45 4.04 -9.07 15.06
C ARG A 45 5.49 -8.79 14.64
N ARG A 46 5.99 -9.56 13.66
CA ARG A 46 7.38 -9.47 13.18
C ARG A 46 7.69 -8.23 12.35
N LEU A 47 6.66 -7.56 11.83
CA LEU A 47 6.76 -6.30 11.11
C LEU A 47 6.40 -5.08 11.98
N SER A 48 6.07 -5.30 13.26
CA SER A 48 5.66 -4.22 14.17
C SER A 48 6.81 -3.30 14.60
N LYS A 49 8.05 -3.79 14.48
CA LYS A 49 9.30 -3.08 14.70
C LYS A 49 10.32 -3.59 13.70
N ASP A 50 11.38 -2.82 13.53
CA ASP A 50 12.56 -3.26 12.82
C ASP A 50 13.32 -4.28 13.68
N TYR A 51 13.01 -5.57 13.46
CA TYR A 51 13.61 -6.69 14.18
C TYR A 51 14.73 -7.36 13.39
N GLU A 52 14.74 -7.19 12.09
CA GLU A 52 15.62 -7.93 11.21
C GLU A 52 16.91 -7.13 10.99
N GLN A 53 18.04 -7.80 10.83
CA GLN A 53 19.32 -7.12 10.65
C GLN A 53 19.62 -6.80 9.18
N SER A 54 18.80 -7.33 8.27
CA SER A 54 19.02 -7.23 6.84
C SER A 54 17.74 -6.80 6.14
N PRO A 55 17.80 -5.79 5.26
CA PRO A 55 16.65 -5.38 4.46
C PRO A 55 16.05 -6.52 3.65
N ARG A 56 16.87 -7.49 3.22
CA ARG A 56 16.39 -8.67 2.50
C ARG A 56 15.51 -9.57 3.36
N SER A 57 15.83 -9.69 4.65
CA SER A 57 15.01 -10.45 5.58
C SER A 57 13.69 -9.73 5.86
N GLU A 58 13.72 -8.40 6.03
CA GLU A 58 12.50 -7.60 6.19
C GLU A 58 11.59 -7.71 4.98
N GLU A 59 12.14 -7.58 3.78
CA GLU A 59 11.43 -7.72 2.51
C GLU A 59 10.74 -9.08 2.41
N ALA A 60 11.45 -10.17 2.73
CA ALA A 60 10.87 -11.51 2.74
C ALA A 60 9.69 -11.63 3.73
N PHE A 61 9.76 -10.98 4.91
CA PHE A 61 8.63 -10.98 5.85
C PHE A 61 7.43 -10.16 5.34
N ILE A 62 7.66 -9.08 4.61
CA ILE A 62 6.58 -8.32 3.95
C ILE A 62 5.89 -9.18 2.90
N GLU A 63 6.65 -9.90 2.07
CA GLU A 63 6.10 -10.82 1.07
C GLU A 63 5.26 -11.93 1.72
N VAL A 64 5.79 -12.59 2.76
CA VAL A 64 5.07 -13.64 3.50
C VAL A 64 3.78 -13.09 4.12
N ALA A 65 3.81 -11.88 4.67
CA ALA A 65 2.62 -11.24 5.24
C ALA A 65 1.53 -11.01 4.19
N MET A 66 1.92 -10.55 3.00
CA MET A 66 0.99 -10.34 1.88
C MET A 66 0.46 -11.65 1.30
N ILE A 67 1.28 -12.68 1.18
CA ILE A 67 0.84 -14.01 0.75
C ILE A 67 -0.24 -14.53 1.70
N GLY A 68 0.00 -14.48 3.01
CA GLY A 68 -0.99 -14.91 4.01
C GLY A 68 -2.30 -14.13 3.92
N LEU A 69 -2.23 -12.80 3.73
CA LEU A 69 -3.41 -11.97 3.50
C LEU A 69 -4.20 -12.37 2.25
N MET A 70 -3.50 -12.66 1.15
CA MET A 70 -4.14 -13.05 -0.11
C MET A 70 -4.77 -14.43 -0.02
N LEU A 71 -4.12 -15.39 0.64
CA LEU A 71 -4.68 -16.73 0.88
C LEU A 71 -6.00 -16.65 1.64
N ASN A 72 -6.08 -15.84 2.70
CA ASN A 72 -7.30 -15.63 3.49
C ASN A 72 -8.44 -14.93 2.71
N ARG A 73 -8.18 -14.40 1.51
CA ARG A 73 -9.20 -13.76 0.66
C ARG A 73 -9.73 -14.67 -0.43
N ILE A 74 -8.96 -15.67 -0.83
CA ILE A 74 -9.35 -16.60 -1.89
C ILE A 74 -10.44 -17.54 -1.39
N ASP A 75 -10.34 -18.00 -0.14
CA ASP A 75 -11.33 -18.84 0.52
C ASP A 75 -11.47 -18.40 1.99
N PRO A 76 -12.45 -17.52 2.31
CA PRO A 76 -12.56 -16.86 3.61
C PRO A 76 -13.07 -17.75 4.74
#